data_AF-A0A3M1G2S0-F1
#
_entry.id   AF-A0A3M1G2S0-F1
#
_cell.length_a   1.000
_cell.length_b   1.000
_cell.length_c   1.000
_cell.angle_alpha   90.00
_cell.angle_beta   90.00
_cell.angle_gamma   90.00
#
_symmetry.space_group_name_H-M   'P 1'
#
loop_
_entity.id
_entity.type
_entity.pdbx_description
1 polymer ?
#
loop_
_entity_poly.entity_id
_entity_poly.type
_entity_poly.pdbx_seq_one_letter_code
_entity_poly.pdbx_strand_id
1 'polypeptide(L)'
;MKRFLVYVLTAGILFVFGVSTSMAIGLEAAVGYFHQSPSGTVAYKPVSGVDNLDLESDLGYDSEWQATGRLKIDVPILPNIYLMATPMKFDGQGQKNVSFKFGDQTF
;
A
#
# COMPACT_ATOMS: atom_id res chain seq x y z
N MET A 1 27.31 41.05 -42.19
CA MET A 1 27.99 40.79 -40.89
C MET A 1 27.03 40.76 -39.71
N LYS A 2 26.17 41.77 -39.49
CA LYS A 2 25.27 41.84 -38.32
C LYS A 2 24.26 40.67 -38.20
N ARG A 3 23.64 40.24 -39.31
CA ARG A 3 22.68 39.10 -39.31
C ARG A 3 23.35 37.74 -39.06
N PHE A 4 24.56 37.55 -39.61
CA PHE A 4 25.37 36.36 -39.37
C PHE A 4 25.77 36.24 -37.90
N LEU A 5 26.17 37.36 -37.29
CA LEU A 5 26.48 37.43 -35.85
C LEU A 5 25.25 37.06 -34.99
N VAL A 6 24.06 37.53 -35.36
CA VAL A 6 22.80 37.18 -34.68
C VAL A 6 22.50 35.69 -34.80
N TYR A 7 22.66 35.08 -35.96
CA TYR A 7 22.43 33.63 -36.11
C TYR A 7 23.42 32.79 -35.29
N VAL A 8 24.70 33.18 -35.27
CA VAL A 8 25.72 32.51 -34.46
C VAL A 8 25.42 32.66 -32.96
N LEU A 9 25.00 33.85 -32.52
CA LEU A 9 24.60 34.08 -31.13
C LEU A 9 23.34 33.29 -30.76
N THR A 10 22.36 33.20 -31.66
CA THR A 10 21.10 32.48 -31.40
C THR A 10 21.33 30.98 -31.34
N ALA A 11 22.16 30.43 -32.23
CA ALA A 11 22.58 29.02 -32.20
C ALA A 11 23.42 28.71 -30.95
N GLY A 12 24.31 29.61 -30.53
CA GLY A 12 25.07 29.49 -29.29
C GLY A 12 24.19 29.48 -28.04
N ILE A 13 23.16 30.34 -27.99
CA ILE A 13 22.19 30.38 -26.89
C ILE A 13 21.35 29.09 -26.84
N LEU A 14 20.90 28.57 -27.99
CA LEU A 14 20.17 27.31 -28.05
C LEU A 14 21.01 26.09 -27.64
N PHE A 15 22.33 26.12 -27.86
CA PHE A 15 23.25 25.05 -27.48
C PHE A 15 23.50 25.00 -25.95
N VAL A 16 23.37 26.12 -25.25
CA VAL A 16 23.52 26.18 -23.78
C VAL A 16 22.32 25.55 -23.05
N PHE A 17 21.15 25.45 -23.70
CA PHE A 17 19.98 24.73 -23.19
C PHE A 17 20.04 23.22 -23.51
N GLY A 18 21.23 22.60 -23.43
CA GLY A 18 21.35 21.16 -23.45
C GLY A 18 20.50 20.55 -22.34
N VAL A 19 19.57 19.66 -22.70
CA VAL A 19 18.71 18.96 -21.74
C VAL A 19 19.62 18.13 -20.84
N SER A 20 19.86 18.61 -19.61
CA SER A 20 20.56 17.83 -18.60
C SER A 20 19.58 16.82 -18.04
N THR A 21 19.76 15.55 -18.40
CA THR A 21 19.07 14.46 -17.71
C THR A 21 19.69 14.35 -16.32
N SER A 22 19.02 14.92 -15.33
CA SER A 22 19.38 14.80 -13.92
C SER A 22 19.36 13.33 -13.53
N MET A 23 20.54 12.74 -13.35
CA MET A 23 20.72 11.40 -12.76
C MET A 23 20.63 11.49 -11.23
N ALA A 24 19.52 12.03 -10.72
CA ALA A 24 19.33 12.21 -9.29
C ALA A 24 18.77 10.95 -8.65
N ILE A 25 19.37 10.55 -7.52
CA ILE A 25 18.80 9.54 -6.64
C ILE A 25 17.81 10.23 -5.71
N GLY A 26 16.55 9.79 -5.72
CA GLY A 26 15.51 10.26 -4.83
C GLY A 26 15.39 9.35 -3.61
N LEU A 27 15.25 9.94 -2.42
CA LEU A 27 14.89 9.23 -1.20
C LEU A 27 13.57 9.78 -0.69
N GLU A 28 12.57 8.92 -0.54
CA GLU A 28 11.26 9.27 0.00
C GLU A 28 10.95 8.40 1.22
N ALA A 29 10.53 9.05 2.31
CA ALA A 29 10.02 8.40 3.51
C ALA A 29 8.60 8.91 3.78
N ALA A 30 7.68 8.00 4.09
CA ALA A 30 6.31 8.34 4.44
C ALA A 30 5.85 7.53 5.66
N VAL A 31 5.08 8.19 6.52
CA VAL A 31 4.38 7.57 7.65
C VAL A 31 2.91 7.93 7.53
N GLY A 32 2.04 7.03 7.98
CA GLY A 32 0.60 7.26 7.96
C GLY A 32 -0.13 6.36 8.93
N TYR A 33 -1.45 6.47 8.93
CA TYR A 33 -2.35 5.58 9.65
C TYR A 33 -3.41 5.07 8.68
N PHE A 34 -3.85 3.83 8.88
CA PHE A 34 -5.00 3.28 8.16
C PHE A 34 -5.97 2.66 9.14
N HIS A 35 -7.26 2.83 8.87
CA HIS A 35 -8.32 2.29 9.69
C HIS A 35 -8.64 0.87 9.22
N GLN A 36 -8.33 -0.12 10.05
CA GLN A 36 -8.68 -1.51 9.80
C GLN A 36 -10.09 -1.74 10.31
N SER A 37 -10.98 -2.22 9.45
CA SER A 37 -12.35 -2.58 9.80
C SER A 37 -12.69 -3.90 9.11
N PRO A 38 -12.28 -5.04 9.69
CA PRO A 38 -12.57 -6.37 9.13
C PRO A 38 -14.07 -6.62 9.16
N SER A 39 -14.62 -7.08 8.03
CA SER A 39 -16.05 -7.37 7.90
C SER A 39 -16.28 -8.55 6.97
N GLY A 40 -17.47 -9.15 7.09
CA GLY A 40 -17.88 -10.30 6.30
C GLY A 40 -17.82 -11.60 7.10
N THR A 41 -17.70 -12.71 6.38
CA THR A 41 -17.96 -14.03 6.93
C THR A 41 -16.83 -14.99 6.61
N VAL A 42 -16.43 -15.79 7.59
CA VAL A 42 -15.45 -16.87 7.43
C VAL A 42 -16.10 -18.22 7.71
N ALA A 43 -15.76 -19.22 6.90
CA ALA A 43 -16.19 -20.59 7.10
C ALA A 43 -15.12 -21.55 6.58
N TYR A 44 -14.99 -22.70 7.22
CA TYR A 44 -14.16 -23.80 6.73
C TYR A 44 -15.02 -25.06 6.58
N LYS A 45 -15.18 -25.53 5.34
CA LYS A 45 -16.05 -26.68 4.97
C LYS A 45 -17.46 -26.61 5.61
N PRO A 46 -18.23 -25.54 5.38
CA PRO A 46 -19.57 -25.41 5.96
C PRO A 46 -20.52 -26.48 5.40
N VAL A 47 -21.35 -27.07 6.25
CA VAL A 47 -22.42 -28.00 5.89
C VAL A 47 -23.75 -27.25 5.78
N SER A 48 -23.91 -26.18 6.56
CA SER A 48 -25.10 -25.34 6.58
C SER A 48 -24.75 -23.86 6.74
N GLY A 49 -25.75 -22.98 6.59
CA GLY A 49 -25.58 -21.54 6.79
C GLY A 49 -25.18 -21.15 8.22
N VAL A 50 -25.39 -22.02 9.22
CA VAL A 50 -25.02 -21.77 10.62
C VAL A 50 -23.51 -21.83 10.84
N ASP A 51 -22.79 -22.57 9.98
CA ASP A 51 -21.33 -22.77 10.05
C ASP A 51 -20.52 -21.55 9.57
N ASN A 52 -21.23 -20.56 9.02
CA ASN A 52 -20.67 -19.27 8.63
C ASN A 52 -20.50 -18.38 9.86
N LEU A 53 -19.27 -17.97 10.16
CA LEU A 53 -18.95 -17.09 11.27
C LEU A 53 -18.78 -15.66 10.77
N ASP A 54 -19.59 -14.75 11.28
CA ASP A 54 -19.44 -13.33 11.00
C ASP A 54 -18.26 -12.74 11.81
N LEU A 55 -17.39 -11.99 11.12
CA LEU A 55 -16.15 -11.48 11.70
C LEU A 55 -16.40 -10.50 12.86
N GLU A 56 -17.47 -9.73 12.81
CA GLU A 56 -17.79 -8.72 13.82
C GLU A 56 -18.69 -9.31 14.91
N SER A 57 -19.81 -9.92 14.52
CA SER A 57 -20.82 -10.38 15.49
C SER A 57 -20.53 -11.73 16.13
N ASP A 58 -19.93 -12.69 15.40
CA ASP A 58 -19.61 -14.01 15.95
C ASP A 58 -18.17 -14.07 16.51
N LEU A 59 -17.21 -13.40 15.87
CA LEU A 59 -15.79 -13.40 16.28
C LEU A 59 -15.35 -12.17 17.08
N GLY A 60 -16.14 -11.09 17.06
CA GLY A 60 -15.89 -9.91 17.87
C GLY A 60 -14.71 -9.06 17.40
N TYR A 61 -14.33 -9.09 16.12
CA TYR A 61 -13.21 -8.29 15.64
C TYR A 61 -13.52 -6.80 15.63
N ASP A 62 -12.67 -6.05 16.32
CA ASP A 62 -12.79 -4.59 16.41
C ASP A 62 -12.15 -3.87 15.21
N SER A 63 -12.60 -2.62 15.02
CA SER A 63 -11.96 -1.70 14.09
C SER A 63 -10.88 -0.88 14.80
N GLU A 64 -9.64 -0.95 14.32
CA GLU A 64 -8.49 -0.29 14.95
C GLU A 64 -7.66 0.51 13.94
N TRP A 65 -7.13 1.65 14.36
CA TRP A 65 -6.16 2.41 13.56
C TRP A 65 -4.77 1.79 13.71
N GLN A 66 -4.11 1.48 12.60
CA GLN A 66 -2.74 0.98 12.60
C GLN A 66 -1.81 1.94 11.85
N ALA A 67 -0.60 2.10 12.38
CA ALA A 67 0.42 2.90 11.74
C ALA A 67 0.99 2.16 10.53
N THR A 68 1.38 2.91 9.50
CA THR A 68 2.08 2.41 8.32
C THR A 68 3.32 3.25 8.06
N GLY A 69 4.36 2.61 7.54
CA GLY A 69 5.62 3.25 7.18
C GLY A 69 6.09 2.82 5.80
N ARG A 70 6.76 3.71 5.09
CA ARG A 70 7.27 3.47 3.75
C ARG A 70 8.60 4.16 3.53
N LEU A 71 9.50 3.47 2.86
CA LEU A 71 10.76 3.97 2.31
C LEU A 71 10.84 3.62 0.83
N LYS A 72 11.24 4.59 0.01
CA LYS A 72 11.42 4.43 -1.43
C LYS A 72 12.73 5.09 -1.85
N ILE A 73 13.49 4.36 -2.66
CA ILE A 73 14.72 4.84 -3.30
C ILE A 73 14.46 4.85 -4.80
N ASP A 74 14.45 6.05 -5.36
CA ASP A 74 14.36 6.27 -6.80
C ASP A 74 15.77 6.36 -7.37
N VAL A 75 16.13 5.41 -8.23
CA VAL A 75 17.45 5.35 -8.86
C VAL A 75 17.31 5.61 -10.35
N PRO A 76 18.16 6.45 -10.95
CA PRO A 76 18.20 6.59 -12.40
C PRO A 76 18.61 5.26 -13.06
N ILE A 77 17.98 4.91 -14.18
CA ILE A 77 18.29 3.74 -15.04
C ILE A 77 17.95 2.36 -14.42
N LEU A 78 18.05 2.20 -13.10
CA LEU A 78 17.66 0.98 -12.39
C LEU A 78 16.20 1.04 -11.90
N PRO A 79 15.58 -0.11 -11.58
CA PRO A 79 14.25 -0.13 -10.94
C PRO A 79 14.28 0.50 -9.55
N ASN A 80 13.21 1.19 -9.20
CA ASN A 80 13.04 1.79 -7.87
C ASN A 80 12.90 0.70 -6.80
N ILE A 81 13.53 0.92 -5.65
CA ILE A 81 13.42 0.01 -4.50
C ILE A 81 12.36 0.56 -3.55
N TYR A 82 11.41 -0.29 -3.17
CA TYR A 82 10.27 0.08 -2.35
C TYR A 82 10.13 -0.87 -1.16
N LEU A 83 10.10 -0.31 0.05
CA LEU A 83 9.84 -1.04 1.28
C LEU A 83 8.68 -0.38 2.01
N MET A 84 7.66 -1.16 2.35
CA MET A 84 6.49 -0.68 3.09
C MET A 84 6.16 -1.67 4.19
N ALA A 85 5.91 -1.14 5.39
CA ALA A 85 5.49 -1.88 6.55
C ALA A 85 4.09 -1.41 6.96
N THR A 86 3.15 -2.34 6.95
CA THR A 86 1.73 -2.08 7.23
C THR A 86 1.24 -3.21 8.14
N PRO A 87 1.59 -3.18 9.44
CA PRO A 87 1.20 -4.23 10.38
C PRO A 87 -0.33 -4.33 10.46
N MET A 88 -0.82 -5.58 10.48
CA MET A 88 -2.23 -5.90 10.65
C MET A 88 -2.45 -6.46 12.04
N LYS A 89 -3.48 -5.99 12.74
CA LYS A 89 -3.85 -6.44 14.08
C LYS A 89 -5.34 -6.71 14.09
N PHE A 90 -5.69 -7.92 14.51
CA PHE A 90 -7.06 -8.36 14.69
C PHE A 90 -7.20 -8.78 16.15
N ASP A 91 -7.96 -8.00 16.90
CA ASP A 91 -8.28 -8.26 18.30
C ASP A 91 -9.79 -8.42 18.41
N GLY A 92 -10.22 -9.38 19.21
CA GLY A 92 -11.61 -9.74 19.32
C GLY A 92 -11.83 -11.05 20.08
N GLN A 93 -12.85 -11.05 20.92
CA GLN A 93 -13.35 -12.25 21.58
C GLN A 93 -14.86 -12.32 21.37
N GLY A 94 -15.28 -13.23 20.49
CA GLY A 94 -16.70 -13.46 20.18
C GLY A 94 -17.21 -14.81 20.67
N GLN A 95 -18.53 -14.96 20.63
CA GLN A 95 -19.22 -16.21 20.92
C GLN A 95 -20.46 -16.33 20.04
N LYS A 96 -20.69 -17.53 19.52
CA LYS A 96 -21.93 -17.88 18.81
C LYS A 96 -22.85 -18.70 19.71
N ASN A 97 -24.12 -18.30 19.79
CA ASN A 97 -25.11 -18.91 20.70
C ASN A 97 -25.69 -20.25 20.21
N VAL A 98 -25.19 -20.77 19.09
CA VAL A 98 -25.63 -22.03 18.49
C VAL A 98 -24.41 -22.87 18.17
N SER A 99 -24.58 -24.20 18.22
CA SER A 99 -23.50 -25.09 17.83
C SER A 99 -23.25 -25.00 16.33
N PHE A 100 -21.98 -24.94 15.94
CA PHE A 100 -21.56 -24.79 14.55
C PHE A 100 -20.34 -25.66 14.25
N LYS A 101 -20.12 -25.97 12.97
CA LYS A 101 -18.94 -26.69 12.51
C LYS A 101 -17.90 -25.76 11.92
N PHE A 102 -16.64 -26.00 12.26
CA PHE A 102 -15.49 -25.37 11.59
C PHE A 102 -14.53 -26.46 11.14
N GLY A 103 -14.64 -26.84 9.87
CA GLY A 103 -14.02 -28.05 9.34
C GLY A 103 -14.66 -29.30 9.91
N ASP A 104 -13.83 -30.17 10.49
CA ASP A 104 -14.25 -31.44 11.05
C ASP A 104 -14.52 -31.35 12.58
N GLN A 105 -14.48 -30.15 13.16
CA GLN A 105 -14.73 -29.87 14.58
C GLN A 105 -16.08 -29.17 14.79
N THR A 106 -16.72 -29.46 15.92
CA THR A 106 -17.98 -28.84 16.37
C THR A 106 -17.71 -28.00 17.61
N PHE A 107 -18.20 -26.76 17.61
CA PHE A 107 -18.17 -25.82 18.72
C PHE A 107 -19.58 -25.52 19.22
#